data_AF-A0A6J7GSP6-F1
#
_entry.id   AF-A0A6J7GSP6-F1
#
_cell.length_a   1.000
_cell.length_b   1.000
_cell.length_c   1.000
_cell.angle_alpha   90.00
_cell.angle_beta   90.00
_cell.angle_gamma   90.00
#
_symmetry.space_group_name_H-M   'P 1'
#
loop_
_entity.id
_entity.type
_entity.pdbx_description
1 polymer ?
#
loop_
_entity_poly.entity_id
_entity_poly.type
_entity_poly.pdbx_seq_one_letter_code
_entity_poly.pdbx_strand_id
1 'polypeptide(L)'
;MAEQMLTVHPLGDLDQLSMIGIRDDRVVELERGVDWRLTAGYDALPTWIGKNLDVRYETKVDKIQWSESGATAFSTTGEEFAARSVICTAPIGVLKSGAIQFSPDLPTSKWQALNGLEMGSVMKILFRFKERFWDDGLTMVGCDGPVRLYWTPLYGWGEDATPVLIAYVGGYRARALSARTEAEAVAIALADLDRIFPKVLPSQLIEDSQRVDWCTNENTRGGYSFVRVGGSGSRQALAASDTGALFWAGDGTATESIAAVVHAAYATGLRSAAEVISFLGR
;
A
#
# COMPACT_ATOMS: atom_id res chain seq x y z
N MET A 1 -24.17 0.70 25.02
CA MET A 1 -23.91 0.02 23.74
C MET A 1 -22.53 0.48 23.32
N ALA A 2 -21.51 -0.36 23.48
CA ALA A 2 -20.18 -0.01 23.00
C ALA A 2 -20.22 -0.12 21.48
N GLU A 3 -20.21 1.01 20.79
CA GLU A 3 -19.85 1.04 19.38
C GLU A 3 -18.41 0.55 19.31
N GLN A 4 -18.22 -0.72 18.91
CA GLN A 4 -16.92 -1.14 18.39
C GLN A 4 -16.72 -0.35 17.09
N MET A 5 -16.04 0.78 17.22
CA MET A 5 -15.46 1.47 16.08
C MET A 5 -14.39 0.51 15.55
N LEU A 6 -14.70 -0.22 14.47
CA LEU A 6 -13.65 -0.81 13.66
C LEU A 6 -12.76 0.36 13.22
N THR A 7 -11.54 0.45 13.75
CA THR A 7 -10.49 1.34 13.28
C THR A 7 -9.99 0.93 11.90
N VAL A 8 -10.62 -0.06 11.27
CA VAL A 8 -10.45 -0.40 9.86
C VAL A 8 -10.80 0.81 9.02
N HIS A 9 -9.76 1.53 8.60
CA HIS A 9 -9.87 2.65 7.68
C HIS A 9 -10.23 2.07 6.30
N PRO A 10 -11.47 2.27 5.81
CA PRO A 10 -11.91 1.59 4.59
C PRO A 10 -11.04 2.05 3.41
N LEU A 11 -10.32 1.09 2.83
CA LEU A 11 -9.43 1.29 1.69
C LEU A 11 -10.21 1.48 0.37
N GLY A 12 -11.47 1.05 0.35
CA GLY A 12 -12.43 1.18 -0.74
C GLY A 12 -13.78 1.67 -0.24
N ASP A 13 -14.74 1.76 -1.15
CA ASP A 13 -16.11 2.14 -0.80
C ASP A 13 -16.83 0.97 -0.12
N LEU A 14 -17.84 1.25 0.72
CA LEU A 14 -18.48 0.22 1.55
C LEU A 14 -19.15 -0.89 0.74
N ASP A 15 -19.61 -0.60 -0.47
CA ASP A 15 -20.19 -1.55 -1.42
C ASP A 15 -19.15 -2.43 -2.13
N GLN A 16 -17.88 -2.06 -2.07
CA GLN A 16 -16.76 -2.82 -2.62
C GLN A 16 -16.10 -3.73 -1.58
N LEU A 17 -16.15 -3.34 -0.32
CA LEU A 17 -15.44 -3.99 0.78
C LEU A 17 -16.15 -5.30 1.20
N SER A 18 -15.46 -6.43 1.08
CA SER A 18 -15.99 -7.72 1.51
C SER A 18 -15.77 -7.94 3.00
N MET A 19 -16.85 -8.14 3.78
CA MET A 19 -16.73 -8.57 5.19
C MET A 19 -16.04 -9.93 5.34
N ILE A 20 -16.29 -10.84 4.39
CA ILE A 20 -15.55 -12.11 4.28
C ILE A 20 -14.07 -11.81 3.97
N GLY A 21 -13.82 -10.86 3.07
CA GLY A 21 -12.48 -10.39 2.73
C GLY A 21 -11.72 -9.81 3.93
N ILE A 22 -12.35 -9.00 4.79
CA ILE A 22 -11.74 -8.48 6.03
C ILE A 22 -11.26 -9.63 6.93
N ARG A 23 -12.06 -10.69 7.03
CA ARG A 23 -11.70 -11.89 7.79
C ARG A 23 -10.58 -12.66 7.11
N ASP A 24 -10.68 -12.89 5.80
CA ASP A 24 -9.69 -13.62 5.01
C ASP A 24 -8.34 -12.90 5.00
N ASP A 25 -8.34 -11.56 4.95
CA ASP A 25 -7.16 -10.69 5.06
C ASP A 25 -6.68 -10.52 6.51
N ARG A 26 -7.38 -11.12 7.49
CA ARG A 26 -7.08 -11.10 8.93
C ARG A 26 -6.95 -9.69 9.51
N VAL A 27 -7.62 -8.70 8.92
CA VAL A 27 -7.49 -7.27 9.26
C VAL A 27 -7.84 -6.99 10.72
N VAL A 28 -8.82 -7.72 11.29
CA VAL A 28 -9.24 -7.58 12.70
C VAL A 28 -8.11 -7.92 13.68
N GLU A 29 -7.09 -8.67 13.24
CA GLU A 29 -5.93 -8.98 14.08
C GLU A 29 -4.98 -7.80 14.24
N LEU A 30 -5.04 -6.78 13.39
CA LEU A 30 -4.32 -5.51 13.58
C LEU A 30 -4.78 -4.79 14.86
N GLU A 31 -6.03 -5.02 15.28
CA GLU A 31 -6.57 -4.44 16.51
C GLU A 31 -6.09 -5.18 17.77
N ARG A 32 -5.23 -6.20 17.61
CA ARG A 32 -4.70 -7.01 18.72
C ARG A 32 -3.23 -6.70 18.94
N GLY A 33 -2.88 -6.38 20.18
CA GLY A 33 -1.50 -6.16 20.60
C GLY A 33 -1.13 -4.69 20.63
N VAL A 34 0.15 -4.40 20.42
CA VAL A 34 0.72 -3.04 20.49
C VAL A 34 1.43 -2.75 19.18
N ASP A 35 1.00 -1.68 18.51
CA ASP A 35 1.65 -1.17 17.31
C ASP A 35 2.83 -0.27 17.67
N TRP A 36 3.95 -0.45 16.98
CA TRP A 36 5.17 0.33 17.17
C TRP A 36 5.44 1.24 15.97
N ARG A 37 6.02 2.41 16.23
CA ARG A 37 6.54 3.30 15.17
C ARG A 37 8.02 3.04 14.96
N LEU A 38 8.42 2.89 13.70
CA LEU A 38 9.83 2.83 13.31
C LEU A 38 10.39 4.25 13.22
N THR A 39 11.14 4.67 14.23
CA THR A 39 11.72 6.02 14.31
C THR A 39 12.76 6.30 13.22
N ALA A 40 13.41 5.26 12.70
CA ALA A 40 14.36 5.36 11.59
C ALA A 40 13.71 5.47 10.20
N GLY A 41 12.37 5.43 10.12
CA GLY A 41 11.65 5.28 8.85
C GLY A 41 11.59 3.82 8.37
N TYR A 42 10.56 3.50 7.58
CA TYR A 42 10.37 2.13 7.08
C TYR A 42 11.34 1.79 5.93
N ASP A 43 11.93 2.79 5.27
CA ASP A 43 12.92 2.69 4.20
C ASP A 43 14.25 2.09 4.66
N ALA A 44 14.58 2.21 5.94
CA ALA A 44 15.75 1.55 6.53
C ALA A 44 15.73 0.01 6.32
N LEU A 45 14.55 -0.61 6.36
CA LEU A 45 14.39 -2.05 6.20
C LEU A 45 14.69 -2.54 4.76
N PRO A 46 14.03 -2.06 3.69
CA PRO A 46 14.35 -2.48 2.33
C PRO A 46 15.77 -2.09 1.92
N THR A 47 16.31 -0.95 2.38
CA THR A 47 17.73 -0.59 2.16
C THR A 47 18.66 -1.64 2.77
N TRP A 48 18.37 -2.11 3.98
CA TRP A 48 19.19 -3.15 4.63
C TRP A 48 19.05 -4.51 3.92
N ILE A 49 17.83 -4.93 3.56
CA ILE A 49 17.58 -6.19 2.84
C ILE A 49 18.26 -6.18 1.47
N GLY A 50 18.23 -5.03 0.77
CA GLY A 50 18.85 -4.86 -0.55
C GLY A 50 20.38 -4.83 -0.55
N LYS A 51 21.02 -4.78 0.64
CA LYS A 51 22.47 -4.68 0.73
C LYS A 51 23.13 -5.91 0.12
N ASN A 52 24.09 -5.68 -0.77
CA ASN A 52 24.83 -6.70 -1.53
C ASN A 52 23.98 -7.49 -2.55
N LEU A 53 22.77 -7.02 -2.89
CA LEU A 53 22.01 -7.53 -4.03
C LEU A 53 22.29 -6.70 -5.29
N ASP A 54 22.16 -7.31 -6.46
CA ASP A 54 22.17 -6.57 -7.73
C ASP A 54 20.80 -5.93 -7.96
N VAL A 55 20.63 -4.69 -7.50
CA VAL A 55 19.39 -3.92 -7.64
C VAL A 55 19.55 -2.90 -8.77
N ARG A 56 18.71 -3.00 -9.79
CA ARG A 56 18.66 -2.06 -10.92
C ARG A 56 17.53 -1.06 -10.72
N TYR A 57 17.89 0.18 -10.37
CA TYR A 57 16.95 1.30 -10.31
C TYR A 57 16.69 1.87 -11.70
N GLU A 58 15.58 2.59 -11.86
CA GLU A 58 15.17 3.21 -13.14
C GLU A 58 14.98 2.20 -14.29
N THR A 59 14.93 0.90 -13.99
CA THR A 59 14.68 -0.19 -14.94
C THR A 59 13.23 -0.65 -14.83
N LYS A 60 12.32 0.06 -15.52
CA LYS A 60 10.89 -0.28 -15.53
C LYS A 60 10.64 -1.45 -16.47
N VAL A 61 10.20 -2.59 -15.93
CA VAL A 61 9.77 -3.75 -16.73
C VAL A 61 8.37 -3.52 -17.28
N ASP A 62 8.18 -3.70 -18.58
CA ASP A 62 6.89 -3.57 -19.27
C ASP A 62 6.46 -4.85 -20.02
N LYS A 63 7.34 -5.85 -20.10
CA LYS A 63 7.02 -7.15 -20.67
C LYS A 63 7.77 -8.28 -19.98
N ILE A 64 7.07 -9.40 -19.76
CA ILE A 64 7.65 -10.65 -19.25
C ILE A 64 7.27 -11.78 -20.21
N GLN A 65 8.27 -12.36 -20.86
CA GLN A 65 8.13 -13.62 -21.58
C GLN A 65 8.41 -14.77 -20.63
N TRP A 66 7.56 -15.80 -20.62
CA TRP A 66 7.71 -16.92 -19.69
C TRP A 66 7.26 -18.24 -20.32
N SER A 67 7.69 -19.34 -19.72
CA SER A 67 7.41 -20.69 -20.15
C SER A 67 7.52 -21.65 -18.97
N GLU A 68 7.36 -22.95 -19.22
CA GLU A 68 7.56 -24.00 -18.22
C GLU A 68 9.01 -24.09 -17.68
N SER A 69 10.01 -23.49 -18.34
CA SER A 69 11.43 -23.73 -18.01
C SER A 69 12.33 -22.49 -17.95
N GLY A 70 11.78 -21.31 -18.24
CA GLY A 70 12.53 -20.06 -18.21
C GLY A 70 11.65 -18.85 -18.45
N ALA A 71 12.21 -17.69 -18.14
CA ALA A 71 11.55 -16.40 -18.33
C ALA A 71 12.56 -15.29 -18.67
N THR A 72 12.10 -14.29 -19.41
CA THR A 72 12.85 -13.10 -19.78
C THR A 72 12.01 -11.87 -19.48
N ALA A 73 12.54 -10.96 -18.68
CA ALA A 73 11.94 -9.64 -18.47
C ALA A 73 12.56 -8.63 -19.43
N PHE A 74 11.74 -7.73 -19.96
CA PHE A 74 12.13 -6.64 -20.83
C PHE A 74 11.78 -5.32 -20.15
N SER A 75 12.74 -4.39 -20.15
CA SER A 75 12.50 -3.04 -19.68
C SER A 75 11.94 -2.15 -20.79
N THR A 76 11.35 -1.02 -20.41
CA THR A 76 10.86 0.01 -21.33
C THR A 76 11.96 0.62 -22.19
N THR A 77 13.23 0.49 -21.79
CA THR A 77 14.41 0.93 -22.55
C THR A 77 14.94 -0.15 -23.51
N GLY A 78 14.35 -1.36 -23.49
CA GLY A 78 14.74 -2.49 -24.32
C GLY A 78 15.82 -3.40 -23.71
N GLU A 79 16.28 -3.15 -22.48
CA GLU A 79 17.19 -4.07 -21.78
C GLU A 79 16.48 -5.40 -21.48
N GLU A 80 17.20 -6.50 -21.70
CA GLU A 80 16.71 -7.88 -21.55
C GLU A 80 17.36 -8.58 -20.37
N PHE A 81 16.55 -9.27 -19.56
CA PHE A 81 16.99 -10.01 -18.38
C PHE A 81 16.49 -11.45 -18.46
N ALA A 82 17.30 -12.34 -19.03
CA ALA A 82 16.99 -13.77 -19.13
C ALA A 82 17.36 -14.52 -17.84
N ALA A 83 16.44 -15.35 -17.34
CA ALA A 83 16.62 -16.14 -16.13
C ALA A 83 15.91 -17.50 -16.21
N ARG A 84 16.29 -18.42 -15.32
CA ARG A 84 15.60 -19.72 -15.15
C ARG A 84 14.20 -19.56 -14.55
N SER A 85 13.94 -18.46 -13.85
CA SER A 85 12.67 -18.14 -13.21
C SER A 85 12.58 -16.64 -12.90
N VAL A 86 11.37 -16.11 -12.81
CA VAL A 86 11.07 -14.71 -12.42
C VAL A 86 10.06 -14.72 -11.28
N ILE A 87 10.31 -13.91 -10.25
CA ILE A 87 9.31 -13.60 -9.22
C ILE A 87 8.73 -12.22 -9.54
N CYS A 88 7.43 -12.16 -9.83
CA CYS A 88 6.71 -10.91 -10.02
C CYS A 88 6.20 -10.38 -8.67
N THR A 89 6.66 -9.19 -8.29
CA THR A 89 6.24 -8.48 -7.07
C THR A 89 5.54 -7.15 -7.37
N ALA A 90 5.09 -6.95 -8.63
CA ALA A 90 4.45 -5.72 -9.03
C ALA A 90 3.13 -5.53 -8.27
N PRO A 91 2.80 -4.30 -7.81
CA PRO A 91 1.54 -4.04 -7.14
C PRO A 91 0.35 -4.42 -8.02
N ILE A 92 -0.72 -4.94 -7.42
CA ILE A 92 -1.88 -5.42 -8.19
C ILE A 92 -2.52 -4.31 -9.06
N GLY A 93 -2.38 -3.04 -8.68
CA GLY A 93 -2.84 -1.90 -9.47
C GLY A 93 -2.07 -1.76 -10.79
N VAL A 94 -0.76 -2.05 -10.78
CA VAL A 94 0.10 -2.07 -11.99
C VAL A 94 -0.23 -3.27 -12.87
N LEU A 95 -0.44 -4.44 -12.26
CA LEU A 95 -0.85 -5.65 -13.00
C LEU A 95 -2.20 -5.44 -13.70
N LYS A 96 -3.20 -4.92 -12.97
CA LYS A 96 -4.55 -4.63 -13.51
C LYS A 96 -4.56 -3.54 -14.58
N SER A 97 -3.59 -2.63 -14.60
CA SER A 97 -3.51 -1.59 -15.63
C SER A 97 -2.95 -2.09 -16.96
N GLY A 98 -2.44 -3.33 -17.02
CA GLY A 98 -1.76 -3.86 -18.21
C GLY A 98 -0.42 -3.18 -18.50
N ALA A 99 0.20 -2.54 -17.50
CA ALA A 99 1.51 -1.89 -17.67
C ALA A 99 2.65 -2.90 -17.87
N ILE A 100 2.43 -4.17 -17.48
CA ILE A 100 3.32 -5.29 -17.74
C ILE A 100 2.56 -6.28 -18.63
N GLN A 101 3.09 -6.52 -19.83
CA GLN A 101 2.56 -7.49 -20.77
C GLN A 101 3.16 -8.87 -20.49
N PHE A 102 2.32 -9.89 -20.34
CA PHE A 102 2.77 -11.26 -20.18
C PHE A 102 2.66 -12.02 -21.51
N SER A 103 3.68 -12.80 -21.85
CA SER A 103 3.72 -13.60 -23.08
C SER A 103 4.26 -15.01 -22.80
N PRO A 104 3.44 -16.08 -22.87
CA PRO A 104 2.01 -16.06 -23.18
C PRO A 104 1.19 -15.28 -22.14
N ASP A 105 -0.06 -14.94 -22.49
CA ASP A 105 -0.97 -14.28 -21.56
C ASP A 105 -1.16 -15.13 -20.30
N LEU A 106 -1.51 -14.48 -19.19
CA LEU A 106 -1.74 -15.15 -17.92
C LEU A 106 -2.95 -16.09 -18.02
N PRO A 107 -2.91 -17.25 -17.33
CA PRO A 107 -4.07 -18.11 -17.23
C PRO A 107 -5.30 -17.37 -16.69
N THR A 108 -6.50 -17.78 -17.12
CA THR A 108 -7.77 -17.19 -16.66
C THR A 108 -7.88 -17.14 -15.14
N SER A 109 -7.32 -18.12 -14.43
CA SER A 109 -7.28 -18.17 -12.97
C SER A 109 -6.57 -16.95 -12.37
N LYS A 110 -5.47 -16.49 -12.95
CA LYS A 110 -4.73 -15.30 -12.51
C LYS A 110 -5.52 -14.02 -12.74
N TRP A 111 -6.15 -13.89 -13.91
CA TRP A 111 -7.01 -12.73 -14.19
C TRP A 111 -8.24 -12.68 -13.29
N GLN A 112 -8.88 -13.82 -13.01
CA GLN A 112 -9.98 -13.91 -12.04
C GLN A 112 -9.51 -13.52 -10.62
N ALA A 113 -8.34 -14.01 -10.20
CA ALA A 113 -7.73 -13.66 -8.93
C ALA A 113 -7.49 -12.14 -8.82
N LEU A 114 -6.83 -11.54 -9.81
CA LEU A 114 -6.59 -10.10 -9.88
C LEU A 114 -7.89 -9.28 -9.84
N ASN A 115 -8.94 -9.73 -10.53
CA ASN A 115 -10.23 -9.03 -10.57
C ASN A 115 -11.02 -9.11 -9.25
N GLY A 116 -10.80 -10.16 -8.45
CA GLY A 116 -11.36 -10.27 -7.10
C GLY A 116 -10.61 -9.42 -6.06
N LEU A 117 -9.47 -8.83 -6.42
CA LEU A 117 -8.73 -7.88 -5.58
C LEU A 117 -8.90 -6.45 -6.11
N GLU A 118 -8.81 -5.48 -5.21
CA GLU A 118 -8.80 -4.07 -5.56
C GLU A 118 -7.66 -3.33 -4.89
N MET A 119 -7.03 -2.40 -5.60
CA MET A 119 -6.03 -1.52 -5.02
C MET A 119 -6.74 -0.32 -4.40
N GLY A 120 -6.71 -0.22 -3.07
CA GLY A 120 -7.33 0.85 -2.32
C GLY A 120 -6.73 2.21 -2.64
N SER A 121 -7.58 3.22 -2.77
CA SER A 121 -7.14 4.61 -2.96
C SER A 121 -6.68 5.18 -1.63
N VAL A 122 -5.42 5.59 -1.53
CA VAL A 122 -4.82 6.14 -0.31
C VAL A 122 -3.99 7.37 -0.64
N MET A 123 -4.16 8.41 0.16
CA MET A 123 -3.38 9.63 0.11
C MET A 123 -2.98 10.03 1.53
N LYS A 124 -1.80 10.64 1.66
CA LYS A 124 -1.40 11.35 2.87
C LYS A 124 -1.09 12.80 2.57
N ILE A 125 -1.40 13.69 3.50
CA ILE A 125 -0.91 15.06 3.49
C ILE A 125 -0.18 15.30 4.80
N LEU A 126 1.09 15.63 4.72
CA LEU A 126 1.92 15.96 5.86
C LEU A 126 1.91 17.48 6.03
N PHE A 127 1.69 17.95 7.24
CA PHE A 127 1.71 19.37 7.59
C PHE A 127 2.77 19.60 8.64
N ARG A 128 3.71 20.51 8.39
CA ARG A 128 4.64 21.03 9.39
C ARG A 128 4.17 22.41 9.82
N PHE A 129 3.96 22.60 11.11
CA PHE A 129 3.54 23.87 11.67
C PHE A 129 4.71 24.61 12.33
N LYS A 130 4.50 25.89 12.66
CA LYS A 130 5.46 26.69 13.43
C LYS A 130 5.60 26.21 14.87
N GLU A 131 4.48 25.78 15.43
CA GLU A 131 4.38 25.33 16.82
C GLU A 131 3.34 24.23 16.95
N ARG A 132 3.47 23.44 18.03
CA ARG A 132 2.48 22.44 18.40
C ARG A 132 1.28 23.15 19.01
N PHE A 133 0.08 22.88 18.47
CA PHE A 133 -1.17 23.43 18.98
C PHE A 133 -2.13 22.38 19.57
N TRP A 134 -1.65 21.16 19.72
CA TRP A 134 -2.37 20.02 20.28
C TRP A 134 -1.67 19.49 21.54
N ASP A 135 -2.41 18.80 22.40
CA ASP A 135 -1.89 18.21 23.63
C ASP A 135 -0.83 17.12 23.35
N ASP A 136 0.14 16.97 24.24
CA ASP A 136 1.21 15.95 24.12
C ASP A 136 0.68 14.51 24.03
N GLY A 137 -0.50 14.27 24.59
CA GLY A 137 -1.19 12.97 24.52
C GLY A 137 -1.91 12.71 23.20
N LEU A 138 -1.95 13.67 22.25
CA LEU A 138 -2.65 13.49 21.00
C LEU A 138 -1.90 12.52 20.07
N THR A 139 -2.45 11.32 19.96
CA THR A 139 -1.98 10.31 19.01
C THR A 139 -2.74 10.39 17.70
N MET A 140 -4.06 10.59 17.75
CA MET A 140 -4.95 10.50 16.61
C MET A 140 -6.27 11.27 16.84
N VAL A 141 -6.81 11.87 15.79
CA VAL A 141 -8.12 12.54 15.75
C VAL A 141 -8.96 11.92 14.65
N GLY A 142 -10.02 11.20 15.03
CA GLY A 142 -11.06 10.77 14.10
C GLY A 142 -11.96 11.94 13.70
N CYS A 143 -12.22 12.09 12.41
CA CYS A 143 -12.92 13.24 11.84
C CYS A 143 -14.05 12.79 10.90
N ASP A 144 -15.02 13.67 10.66
CA ASP A 144 -16.17 13.43 9.80
C ASP A 144 -16.08 14.10 8.41
N GLY A 145 -15.10 14.97 8.22
CA GLY A 145 -14.91 15.82 7.04
C GLY A 145 -14.25 15.15 5.83
N PRO A 146 -13.56 15.93 4.97
CA PRO A 146 -12.83 15.42 3.81
C PRO A 146 -11.65 14.53 4.21
N VAL A 147 -11.12 14.70 5.43
CA VAL A 147 -10.14 13.82 6.05
C VAL A 147 -10.84 13.09 7.20
N ARG A 148 -10.60 11.78 7.33
CA ARG A 148 -11.20 10.97 8.42
C ARG A 148 -10.28 10.82 9.61
N LEU A 149 -9.00 11.12 9.41
CA LEU A 149 -7.99 10.83 10.40
C LEU A 149 -6.81 11.77 10.27
N TYR A 150 -6.49 12.42 11.38
CA TYR A 150 -5.21 13.06 11.58
C TYR A 150 -4.45 12.29 12.66
N TRP A 151 -3.15 12.10 12.50
CA TRP A 151 -2.32 11.56 13.57
C TRP A 151 -0.97 12.26 13.64
N THR A 152 -0.31 12.13 14.78
CA THR A 152 1.09 12.52 14.94
C THR A 152 1.99 11.34 14.50
N PRO A 153 3.09 11.58 13.76
CA PRO A 153 3.93 10.50 13.20
C PRO A 153 4.56 9.59 14.26
N LEU A 154 4.84 10.14 15.45
CA LEU A 154 5.46 9.44 16.59
C LEU A 154 4.56 9.38 17.83
N TYR A 155 3.24 9.50 17.67
CA TYR A 155 2.28 9.44 18.78
C TYR A 155 2.59 10.42 19.95
N GLY A 156 3.15 11.58 19.64
CA GLY A 156 3.53 12.60 20.65
C GLY A 156 4.84 12.33 21.39
N TRP A 157 5.62 11.31 21.02
CA TRP A 157 6.87 10.98 21.71
C TRP A 157 8.01 11.93 21.29
N GLY A 158 8.59 12.62 22.27
CA GLY A 158 9.74 13.51 22.13
C GLY A 158 9.40 14.97 22.47
N GLU A 159 10.06 15.52 23.49
CA GLU A 159 9.92 16.93 23.93
C GLU A 159 10.33 17.92 22.82
N ASP A 160 11.19 17.49 21.87
CA ASP A 160 11.63 18.25 20.70
C ASP A 160 10.98 17.80 19.38
N ALA A 161 9.85 17.06 19.43
CA ALA A 161 9.25 16.54 18.20
C ALA A 161 8.64 17.67 17.35
N THR A 162 9.21 17.85 16.14
CA THR A 162 8.72 18.74 15.08
C THR A 162 7.19 18.67 15.00
N PRO A 163 6.47 19.81 15.04
CA PRO A 163 5.00 19.84 15.06
C PRO A 163 4.45 19.41 13.69
N VAL A 164 4.29 18.10 13.53
CA VAL A 164 3.79 17.47 12.31
C VAL A 164 2.48 16.75 12.56
N LEU A 165 1.48 17.05 11.73
CA LEU A 165 0.28 16.22 11.59
C LEU A 165 0.24 15.58 10.21
N ILE A 166 -0.27 14.35 10.18
CA ILE A 166 -0.49 13.62 8.94
C ILE A 166 -1.99 13.42 8.79
N ALA A 167 -2.57 13.98 7.73
CA ALA A 167 -3.88 13.57 7.24
C ALA A 167 -3.75 12.22 6.53
N TYR A 168 -4.55 11.24 6.93
CA TYR A 168 -4.74 10.00 6.21
C TYR A 168 -6.10 10.00 5.52
N VAL A 169 -6.11 9.78 4.21
CA VAL A 169 -7.31 9.81 3.38
C VAL A 169 -7.40 8.53 2.57
N GLY A 170 -8.51 7.81 2.72
CA GLY A 170 -8.79 6.55 2.02
C GLY A 170 -10.04 6.60 1.15
N GLY A 171 -10.19 5.63 0.25
CA GLY A 171 -11.41 5.38 -0.53
C GLY A 171 -11.83 6.56 -1.43
N TYR A 172 -13.14 6.80 -1.56
CA TYR A 172 -13.65 7.90 -2.41
C TYR A 172 -13.13 9.28 -2.04
N ARG A 173 -12.80 9.53 -0.77
CA ARG A 173 -12.22 10.81 -0.33
C ARG A 173 -10.81 10.99 -0.90
N ALA A 174 -10.01 9.93 -0.92
CA ALA A 174 -8.67 9.96 -1.53
C ALA A 174 -8.78 10.24 -3.03
N ARG A 175 -9.72 9.60 -3.74
CA ARG A 175 -9.98 9.88 -5.17
C ARG A 175 -10.42 11.33 -5.41
N ALA A 176 -11.30 11.85 -4.56
CA ALA A 176 -11.78 13.22 -4.67
C ALA A 176 -10.65 14.26 -4.48
N LEU A 177 -9.72 14.02 -3.56
CA LEU A 177 -8.54 14.88 -3.35
C LEU A 177 -7.44 14.65 -4.40
N SER A 178 -7.31 13.43 -4.92
CA SER A 178 -6.35 13.08 -5.98
C SER A 178 -6.68 13.81 -7.29
N ALA A 179 -7.96 14.03 -7.57
CA ALA A 179 -8.41 14.84 -8.71
C ALA A 179 -8.14 16.35 -8.59
N ARG A 180 -7.53 16.80 -7.49
CA ARG A 180 -7.18 18.21 -7.23
C ARG A 180 -5.69 18.44 -7.38
N THR A 181 -5.31 19.70 -7.55
CA THR A 181 -3.91 20.12 -7.38
C THR A 181 -3.46 19.92 -5.92
N GLU A 182 -2.15 19.89 -5.69
CA GLU A 182 -1.61 19.78 -4.33
C GLU A 182 -2.06 20.93 -3.43
N ALA A 183 -1.97 22.17 -3.94
CA ALA A 183 -2.40 23.35 -3.20
C ALA A 183 -3.89 23.29 -2.79
N GLU A 184 -4.77 22.84 -3.68
CA GLU A 184 -6.20 22.68 -3.38
C GLU A 184 -6.43 21.58 -2.32
N ALA A 185 -5.77 20.42 -2.46
CA ALA A 185 -5.91 19.32 -1.50
C ALA A 185 -5.41 19.73 -0.10
N VAL A 186 -4.27 20.44 -0.03
CA VAL A 186 -3.72 21.02 1.20
C VAL A 186 -4.69 22.04 1.79
N ALA A 187 -5.24 22.95 0.99
CA ALA A 187 -6.20 23.95 1.45
C ALA A 187 -7.49 23.32 2.02
N ILE A 188 -8.02 22.28 1.37
CA ILE A 188 -9.20 21.55 1.86
C ILE A 188 -8.93 20.91 3.22
N ALA A 189 -7.77 20.28 3.40
CA ALA A 189 -7.40 19.64 4.65
C ALA A 189 -7.06 20.66 5.75
N LEU A 190 -6.44 21.79 5.43
CA LEU A 190 -6.21 22.89 6.38
C LEU A 190 -7.52 23.52 6.84
N ALA A 191 -8.49 23.72 5.93
CA ALA A 191 -9.82 24.22 6.30
C ALA A 191 -10.56 23.24 7.24
N ASP A 192 -10.36 21.93 7.06
CA ASP A 192 -10.88 20.93 7.98
C ASP A 192 -10.16 20.97 9.34
N LEU A 193 -8.85 21.18 9.38
CA LEU A 193 -8.10 21.42 10.61
C LEU A 193 -8.53 22.71 11.32
N ASP A 194 -8.80 23.80 10.61
CA ASP A 194 -9.34 25.04 11.19
C ASP A 194 -10.72 24.81 11.82
N ARG A 195 -11.57 23.99 11.19
CA ARG A 195 -12.86 23.58 11.77
C ARG A 195 -12.67 22.75 13.04
N ILE A 196 -11.67 21.89 13.09
CA ILE A 196 -11.37 21.04 14.27
C ILE A 196 -10.73 21.88 15.40
N PHE A 197 -9.86 22.83 15.06
CA PHE A 197 -9.11 23.68 16.00
C PHE A 197 -9.43 25.18 15.79
N PRO A 198 -10.68 25.64 15.99
CA PRO A 198 -11.15 26.96 15.58
C PRO A 198 -10.54 28.12 16.38
N LYS A 199 -9.92 27.84 17.53
CA LYS A 199 -9.25 28.85 18.36
C LYS A 199 -7.85 29.19 17.87
N VAL A 200 -7.20 28.24 17.18
CA VAL A 200 -5.81 28.36 16.74
C VAL A 200 -5.74 28.70 15.25
N LEU A 201 -6.65 28.14 14.45
CA LEU A 201 -6.63 28.21 12.98
C LEU A 201 -5.29 27.68 12.42
N PRO A 202 -5.06 26.35 12.46
CA PRO A 202 -3.82 25.73 11.95
C PRO A 202 -3.36 26.20 10.57
N SER A 203 -4.27 26.63 9.69
CA SER A 203 -3.92 27.24 8.40
C SER A 203 -3.01 28.46 8.51
N GLN A 204 -3.03 29.19 9.63
CA GLN A 204 -2.17 30.35 9.89
C GLN A 204 -0.79 29.97 10.45
N LEU A 205 -0.65 28.73 10.93
CA LEU A 205 0.58 28.20 11.53
C LEU A 205 1.37 27.31 10.58
N ILE A 206 0.84 26.97 9.41
CA ILE A 206 1.52 26.10 8.45
C ILE A 206 2.84 26.72 7.99
N GLU A 207 3.92 25.95 8.05
CA GLU A 207 5.22 26.31 7.46
C GLU A 207 5.45 25.59 6.15
N ASP A 208 5.09 24.30 6.11
CA ASP A 208 5.34 23.44 4.97
C ASP A 208 4.29 22.34 4.90
N SER A 209 4.04 21.84 3.69
CA SER A 209 3.13 20.74 3.47
C SER A 209 3.60 19.88 2.31
N GLN A 210 3.36 18.57 2.41
CA GLN A 210 3.64 17.64 1.34
C GLN A 210 2.47 16.70 1.13
N ARG A 211 1.98 16.62 -0.11
CA ARG A 211 1.02 15.59 -0.51
C ARG A 211 1.73 14.36 -1.07
N VAL A 212 1.39 13.19 -0.53
CA VAL A 212 1.77 11.89 -1.08
C VAL A 212 0.51 11.21 -1.63
N ASP A 213 0.40 11.19 -2.96
CA ASP A 213 -0.72 10.57 -3.66
C ASP A 213 -0.30 9.24 -4.29
N TRP A 214 -0.72 8.13 -3.68
CA TRP A 214 -0.46 6.81 -4.23
C TRP A 214 -1.39 6.46 -5.39
N CYS A 215 -2.52 7.14 -5.54
CA CYS A 215 -3.53 6.82 -6.56
C CYS A 215 -3.02 7.10 -7.98
N THR A 216 -2.23 8.17 -8.14
CA THR A 216 -1.68 8.62 -9.43
C THR A 216 -0.26 8.12 -9.69
N ASN A 217 0.38 7.49 -8.70
CA ASN A 217 1.70 6.89 -8.88
C ASN A 217 1.61 5.71 -9.85
N GLU A 218 2.26 5.81 -11.00
CA GLU A 218 2.21 4.78 -12.05
C GLU A 218 2.79 3.42 -11.65
N ASN A 219 3.65 3.39 -10.63
CA ASN A 219 4.34 2.19 -10.15
C ASN A 219 3.62 1.53 -8.96
N THR A 220 2.54 2.11 -8.44
CA THR A 220 1.71 1.49 -7.38
C THR A 220 0.22 1.48 -7.71
N ARG A 221 -0.29 2.58 -8.28
CA ARG A 221 -1.70 2.79 -8.66
C ARG A 221 -2.68 2.57 -7.50
N GLY A 222 -2.29 3.07 -6.33
CA GLY A 222 -3.01 3.03 -5.06
C GLY A 222 -2.10 2.62 -3.90
N GLY A 223 -2.70 2.50 -2.71
CA GLY A 223 -1.98 2.27 -1.44
C GLY A 223 -1.84 0.79 -1.09
N TYR A 224 -2.95 0.15 -0.72
CA TYR A 224 -2.95 -1.24 -0.26
C TYR A 224 -4.11 -2.01 -0.86
N SER A 225 -3.91 -3.30 -1.11
CA SER A 225 -4.92 -4.16 -1.72
C SER A 225 -5.97 -4.64 -0.72
N PHE A 226 -7.21 -4.85 -1.17
CA PHE A 226 -8.25 -5.51 -0.39
C PHE A 226 -9.06 -6.48 -1.26
N VAL A 227 -9.71 -7.45 -0.61
CA VAL A 227 -10.61 -8.41 -1.28
C VAL A 227 -11.97 -7.77 -1.55
N ARG A 228 -12.39 -7.76 -2.83
CA ARG A 228 -13.71 -7.28 -3.24
C ARG A 228 -14.82 -8.23 -2.81
N VAL A 229 -16.06 -7.73 -2.79
CA VAL A 229 -17.25 -8.60 -2.70
C VAL A 229 -17.18 -9.68 -3.78
N GLY A 230 -17.27 -10.95 -3.36
CA GLY A 230 -17.15 -12.12 -4.25
C GLY A 230 -15.71 -12.56 -4.58
N GLY A 231 -14.68 -11.86 -4.08
CA GLY A 231 -13.26 -12.16 -4.34
C GLY A 231 -12.57 -13.07 -3.31
N SER A 232 -13.32 -13.76 -2.44
CA SER A 232 -12.71 -14.67 -1.45
C SER A 232 -11.88 -15.74 -2.16
N GLY A 233 -10.69 -16.02 -1.63
CA GLY A 233 -9.71 -16.92 -2.25
C GLY A 233 -8.82 -16.29 -3.34
N SER A 234 -9.06 -15.03 -3.75
CA SER A 234 -8.25 -14.39 -4.79
C SER A 234 -6.76 -14.30 -4.47
N ARG A 235 -6.37 -14.02 -3.21
CA ARG A 235 -4.95 -13.97 -2.84
C ARG A 235 -4.26 -15.34 -3.02
N GLN A 236 -4.97 -16.42 -2.68
CA GLN A 236 -4.46 -17.78 -2.84
C GLN A 236 -4.33 -18.16 -4.31
N ALA A 237 -5.33 -17.83 -5.13
CA ALA A 237 -5.28 -18.07 -6.57
C ALA A 237 -4.17 -17.25 -7.25
N LEU A 238 -3.96 -16.00 -6.82
CA LEU A 238 -2.85 -15.18 -7.33
C LEU A 238 -1.49 -15.74 -6.91
N ALA A 239 -1.36 -16.19 -5.65
CA ALA A 239 -0.13 -16.77 -5.11
C ALA A 239 0.25 -18.13 -5.72
N ALA A 240 -0.68 -18.86 -6.35
CA ALA A 240 -0.43 -20.21 -6.84
C ALA A 240 0.78 -20.28 -7.79
N SER A 241 1.65 -21.29 -7.60
CA SER A 241 2.80 -21.56 -8.47
C SER A 241 2.42 -22.43 -9.67
N ASP A 242 1.42 -21.98 -10.44
CA ASP A 242 0.82 -22.68 -11.59
C ASP A 242 1.18 -22.02 -12.94
N THR A 243 2.24 -21.20 -12.95
CA THR A 243 2.72 -20.45 -14.13
C THR A 243 4.17 -20.80 -14.50
N GLY A 244 4.56 -22.07 -14.38
CA GLY A 244 5.89 -22.56 -14.78
C GLY A 244 7.02 -21.77 -14.11
N ALA A 245 7.86 -21.12 -14.91
CA ALA A 245 8.99 -20.31 -14.45
C ALA A 245 8.60 -18.91 -13.91
N LEU A 246 7.32 -18.53 -13.92
CA LEU A 246 6.81 -17.27 -13.37
C LEU A 246 6.17 -17.52 -12.00
N PHE A 247 6.63 -16.79 -10.98
CA PHE A 247 6.19 -16.89 -9.59
C PHE A 247 5.68 -15.54 -9.07
N TRP A 248 4.97 -15.56 -7.94
CA TRP A 248 4.22 -14.39 -7.44
C TRP A 248 4.50 -14.12 -5.96
N ALA A 249 4.82 -12.87 -5.66
CA ALA A 249 4.96 -12.37 -4.29
C ALA A 249 4.43 -10.93 -4.16
N GLY A 250 4.38 -10.42 -2.92
CA GLY A 250 3.79 -9.12 -2.60
C GLY A 250 2.48 -9.27 -1.81
N ASP A 251 2.00 -8.18 -1.22
CA ASP A 251 0.84 -8.20 -0.31
C ASP A 251 -0.41 -8.78 -0.99
N GLY A 252 -0.59 -8.54 -2.30
CA GLY A 252 -1.61 -9.14 -3.18
C GLY A 252 -1.70 -10.67 -3.11
N THR A 253 -0.64 -11.33 -2.65
CA THR A 253 -0.49 -12.79 -2.58
C THR A 253 -0.44 -13.32 -1.15
N ALA A 254 -0.75 -12.50 -0.14
CA ALA A 254 -0.70 -12.91 1.26
C ALA A 254 -1.79 -13.94 1.59
N THR A 255 -1.40 -15.19 1.88
CA THR A 255 -2.32 -16.31 2.17
C THR A 255 -2.38 -16.69 3.64
N GLU A 256 -1.29 -16.47 4.38
CA GLU A 256 -1.14 -16.95 5.78
C GLU A 256 -0.93 -15.82 6.78
N SER A 257 -0.68 -14.59 6.32
CA SER A 257 -0.45 -13.42 7.16
C SER A 257 -1.58 -12.41 7.02
N ILE A 258 -1.66 -11.45 7.95
CA ILE A 258 -2.46 -10.24 7.74
C ILE A 258 -2.02 -9.63 6.42
N ALA A 259 -2.96 -9.33 5.51
CA ALA A 259 -2.63 -8.76 4.21
C ALA A 259 -2.44 -7.23 4.29
N ALA A 260 -2.13 -6.57 3.16
CA ALA A 260 -2.04 -5.11 3.07
C ALA A 260 -0.96 -4.45 3.97
N VAL A 261 0.09 -5.20 4.33
CA VAL A 261 1.13 -4.79 5.29
C VAL A 261 2.52 -5.25 4.84
N VAL A 262 3.56 -4.57 5.33
CA VAL A 262 4.97 -4.81 4.93
C VAL A 262 5.43 -6.22 5.29
N HIS A 263 5.07 -6.73 6.47
CA HIS A 263 5.48 -8.07 6.89
C HIS A 263 4.90 -9.17 5.98
N ALA A 264 3.74 -8.94 5.36
CA ALA A 264 3.12 -9.86 4.42
C ALA A 264 3.86 -9.86 3.09
N ALA A 265 4.23 -8.67 2.59
CA ALA A 265 5.08 -8.56 1.41
C ALA A 265 6.42 -9.29 1.62
N TYR A 266 7.03 -9.16 2.81
CA TYR A 266 8.24 -9.90 3.17
C TYR A 266 8.01 -11.42 3.22
N ALA A 267 6.99 -11.88 3.95
CA ALA A 267 6.69 -13.31 4.09
C ALA A 267 6.37 -14.00 2.75
N THR A 268 5.62 -13.32 1.88
CA THR A 268 5.31 -13.82 0.53
C THR A 268 6.53 -13.87 -0.37
N GLY A 269 7.50 -12.96 -0.19
CA GLY A 269 8.80 -13.03 -0.84
C GLY A 269 9.60 -14.28 -0.44
N LEU A 270 9.63 -14.60 0.87
CA LEU A 270 10.26 -15.84 1.35
C LEU A 270 9.56 -17.09 0.82
N ARG A 271 8.22 -17.11 0.81
CA ARG A 271 7.44 -18.20 0.21
C ARG A 271 7.83 -18.40 -1.26
N SER A 272 7.78 -17.34 -2.05
CA SER A 272 8.06 -17.42 -3.49
C SER A 272 9.51 -17.81 -3.79
N ALA A 273 10.47 -17.38 -2.96
CA ALA A 273 11.84 -17.86 -3.04
C ALA A 273 11.95 -19.38 -2.79
N ALA A 274 11.20 -19.93 -1.83
CA ALA A 274 11.17 -21.37 -1.58
C ALA A 274 10.52 -22.15 -2.75
N GLU A 275 9.44 -21.62 -3.34
CA GLU A 275 8.81 -22.17 -4.54
C GLU A 275 9.80 -22.23 -5.72
N VAL A 276 10.56 -21.15 -5.95
CA VAL A 276 11.62 -21.09 -6.96
C VAL A 276 12.71 -22.11 -6.68
N ILE A 277 13.20 -22.23 -5.44
CA ILE A 277 14.23 -23.20 -5.07
C ILE A 277 13.76 -24.63 -5.40
N SER A 278 12.54 -24.97 -5.00
CA SER A 278 11.93 -26.28 -5.29
C SER A 278 11.80 -26.52 -6.79
N PHE A 279 11.33 -25.52 -7.55
CA PHE A 279 11.20 -25.60 -9.01
C PHE A 279 12.54 -25.82 -9.71
N LEU A 280 13.61 -25.16 -9.23
CA LEU A 280 14.94 -25.29 -9.80
C LEU A 280 15.68 -26.57 -9.39
N GLY A 281 15.10 -27.37 -8.49
CA GLY A 281 15.67 -28.60 -7.96
C GLY A 281 16.88 -28.37 -7.06
N ARG A 282 16.85 -27.32 -6.24
CA ARG A 282 17.94 -26.93 -5.33
C ARG A 282 17.59 -27.12 -3.87
#